data_AF-A0AAU5E1I2-F1
#
_entry.id   AF-A0AAU5E1I2-F1
#
_cell.length_a   1.000
_cell.length_b   1.000
_cell.length_c   1.000
_cell.angle_alpha   90.00
_cell.angle_beta   90.00
_cell.angle_gamma   90.00
#
_symmetry.space_group_name_H-M   'P 1'
#
loop_
_entity.id
_entity.type
_entity.pdbx_description
1 polymer ?
#
loop_
_entity_poly.entity_id
_entity_poly.type
_entity_poly.pdbx_seq_one_letter_code
_entity_poly.pdbx_strand_id
1 'polypeptide(L)'
;MAGSLAREGLPSAEGRRGGPLIVTEDVELLDDLLRLCAAAGAEPEVHYGPPERRGGWEQAPMVLVGDDAAPRCRGAARRRGVMLVGRDQDAPDVWRQAVEIGAEYVLRLPDSEGWLVDQIANAAEGVGRPALTVGVMGGRGGSGASTLACALAVTAARSGRRTMLIDGDPLGGGIDVLLGGERAEGMRWPDFAQSRGRVGGGALEDSLPALHGLRVLSWGRDDEVVIPPQAMRAVLAAARRLGGVVVVDLPRRVDEGVAEALAQLDLGLVVVPGELRAVAAAQRVVSMAGMVLEDLRVVARGPYAAGLDERWVAKALGLPLVGELPWEAGLPEAQDDGVPPGSAVRGPLARFCTAFWEQAGAAGGGSLATGLPGGGVS
;
A
#
# COMPACT_ATOMS: atom_id res chain seq x y z
N MET A 1 -6.39 -29.10 55.48
CA MET A 1 -6.98 -27.88 54.89
C MET A 1 -6.01 -27.38 53.85
N ALA A 2 -6.34 -27.66 52.58
CA ALA A 2 -5.52 -27.37 51.42
C ALA A 2 -5.57 -25.87 51.09
N GLY A 3 -4.42 -25.30 50.73
CA GLY A 3 -4.30 -23.96 50.18
C GLY A 3 -3.63 -24.03 48.81
N SER A 4 -4.45 -24.20 47.78
CA SER A 4 -4.07 -24.11 46.37
C SER A 4 -3.77 -22.65 46.03
N LEU A 5 -2.52 -22.34 45.66
CA LEU A 5 -2.18 -21.10 44.98
C LEU A 5 -2.22 -21.36 43.48
N ALA A 6 -3.38 -21.09 42.89
CA ALA A 6 -3.56 -20.99 41.47
C ALA A 6 -2.74 -19.80 40.95
N ARG A 7 -1.73 -20.09 40.11
CA ARG A 7 -1.14 -19.09 39.23
C ARG A 7 -2.15 -18.82 38.12
N GLU A 8 -2.74 -17.63 38.15
CA GLU A 8 -3.58 -17.11 37.07
C GLU A 8 -2.80 -17.12 35.76
N GLY A 9 -3.47 -17.67 34.73
CA GLY A 9 -2.90 -17.93 33.42
C GLY A 9 -2.53 -16.64 32.69
N LEU A 10 -1.32 -16.65 32.13
CA LEU A 10 -0.95 -15.77 31.03
C LEU A 10 -1.91 -16.03 29.86
N PRO A 11 -2.36 -14.98 29.14
CA PRO A 11 -3.22 -15.16 27.98
C PRO A 11 -2.53 -16.06 26.95
N SER A 12 -3.22 -17.14 26.64
CA SER A 12 -2.82 -18.19 25.71
C SER A 12 -2.77 -17.70 24.27
N ALA A 13 -1.60 -17.90 23.65
CA ALA A 13 -1.38 -18.18 22.23
C ALA A 13 -2.32 -17.47 21.24
N GLU A 14 -2.08 -16.16 21.02
CA GLU A 14 -2.30 -15.61 19.69
C GLU A 14 -1.42 -16.41 18.72
N GLY A 15 -2.03 -16.95 17.66
CA GLY A 15 -1.37 -17.88 16.74
C GLY A 15 -0.10 -17.27 16.15
N ARG A 16 1.07 -17.67 16.69
CA ARG A 16 2.38 -17.41 16.08
C ARG A 16 2.32 -18.00 14.68
N ARG A 17 2.07 -17.17 13.67
CA ARG A 17 2.40 -17.52 12.29
C ARG A 17 3.89 -17.85 12.30
N GLY A 18 4.25 -19.05 11.85
CA GLY A 18 5.65 -19.50 11.82
C GLY A 18 6.50 -18.53 10.99
N GLY A 19 7.80 -18.44 11.25
CA GLY A 19 8.70 -17.66 10.39
C GLY A 19 9.04 -18.39 9.09
N PRO A 20 9.94 -17.84 8.26
CA PRO A 20 10.32 -18.42 6.98
C PRO A 20 10.80 -19.87 7.13
N LEU A 21 10.43 -20.73 6.19
CA LEU A 21 10.96 -22.09 6.09
C LEU A 21 12.23 -22.07 5.24
N ILE A 22 13.37 -22.50 5.79
CA ILE A 22 14.63 -22.68 5.07
C ILE A 22 14.82 -24.17 4.80
N VAL A 23 15.12 -24.53 3.55
CA VAL A 23 15.42 -25.89 3.13
C VAL A 23 16.77 -25.93 2.42
N THR A 24 17.84 -26.32 3.12
CA THR A 24 19.20 -26.47 2.55
C THR A 24 20.06 -27.36 3.45
N GLU A 25 20.97 -28.13 2.86
CA GLU A 25 22.07 -28.86 3.52
C GLU A 25 23.40 -28.11 3.43
N ASP A 26 23.50 -27.08 2.59
CA ASP A 26 24.68 -26.23 2.47
C ASP A 26 24.81 -25.33 3.71
N VAL A 27 25.84 -25.59 4.51
CA VAL A 27 26.10 -24.90 5.78
C VAL A 27 26.41 -23.42 5.57
N GLU A 28 27.15 -23.07 4.52
CA GLU A 28 27.53 -21.67 4.27
C GLU A 28 26.32 -20.88 3.76
N LEU A 29 25.50 -21.48 2.88
CA LEU A 29 24.23 -20.87 2.47
C LEU A 29 23.27 -20.73 3.65
N LEU A 30 23.18 -21.75 4.51
CA LEU A 30 22.35 -21.71 5.71
C LEU A 30 22.77 -20.56 6.64
N ASP A 31 24.06 -20.40 6.90
CA ASP A 31 24.58 -19.31 7.75
C ASP A 31 24.22 -17.93 7.18
N ASP A 32 24.34 -17.75 5.86
CA ASP A 32 23.90 -16.52 5.19
C ASP A 32 22.40 -16.30 5.35
N LEU A 33 21.56 -17.30 5.08
CA LEU A 33 20.11 -17.19 5.19
C LEU A 33 19.65 -16.90 6.64
N LEU A 34 20.29 -17.52 7.63
CA LEU A 34 20.04 -17.25 9.05
C LEU A 34 20.41 -15.81 9.42
N ARG A 35 21.55 -15.31 8.95
CA ARG A 35 21.95 -13.91 9.13
C ARG A 35 20.95 -12.95 8.50
N LEU A 36 20.47 -13.23 7.29
CA LEU A 36 19.47 -12.39 6.62
C LEU A 36 18.12 -12.44 7.34
N CYS A 37 17.70 -13.60 7.86
CA CYS A 37 16.49 -13.70 8.69
C CYS A 37 16.61 -12.89 9.99
N ALA A 38 17.75 -12.95 10.67
CA ALA A 38 18.01 -12.16 11.86
C ALA A 38 17.98 -10.65 11.56
N ALA A 39 18.58 -10.22 10.44
CA ALA A 39 18.53 -8.82 9.99
C ALA A 39 17.09 -8.36 9.68
N ALA A 40 16.24 -9.28 9.23
CA ALA A 40 14.82 -9.06 8.99
C ALA A 40 13.93 -9.20 10.25
N GLY A 41 14.49 -9.53 11.41
CA GLY A 41 13.73 -9.77 12.65
C GLY A 41 12.83 -11.02 12.59
N ALA A 42 13.16 -11.99 11.73
CA ALA A 42 12.39 -13.21 11.54
C ALA A 42 13.09 -14.42 12.18
N GLU A 43 12.34 -15.31 12.84
CA GLU A 43 12.82 -16.60 13.35
C GLU A 43 12.49 -17.71 12.35
N PRO A 44 13.43 -18.22 11.55
CA PRO A 44 13.14 -19.23 10.54
C PRO A 44 13.05 -20.65 11.12
N GLU A 45 12.32 -21.52 10.44
CA GLU A 45 12.37 -22.97 10.65
C GLU A 45 13.31 -23.60 9.62
N VAL A 46 14.29 -24.39 10.06
CA VAL A 46 15.32 -24.97 9.19
C VAL A 46 15.07 -26.46 8.99
N HIS A 47 15.11 -26.90 7.73
CA HIS A 47 15.01 -28.28 7.32
C HIS A 47 16.06 -28.63 6.27
N TYR A 48 16.42 -29.91 6.17
CA TYR A 48 17.34 -30.45 5.15
C TYR A 48 16.59 -31.04 3.94
N GLY A 49 15.26 -31.03 3.99
CA GLY A 49 14.34 -31.47 2.95
C GLY A 49 12.93 -30.93 3.23
N PRO A 50 11.92 -31.25 2.41
CA PRO A 50 10.56 -30.81 2.69
C PRO A 50 10.09 -31.29 4.07
N PRO A 51 9.38 -30.46 4.85
CA PRO A 51 9.01 -30.79 6.23
C PRO A 51 8.15 -32.05 6.31
N GLU A 52 8.48 -32.97 7.23
CA GLU A 52 7.77 -34.24 7.41
C GLU A 52 6.34 -34.05 7.95
N ARG A 53 6.08 -32.94 8.66
CA ARG A 53 4.73 -32.56 9.08
C ARG A 53 3.94 -32.01 7.89
N ARG A 54 2.82 -32.67 7.55
CA ARG A 54 1.81 -32.13 6.62
C ARG A 54 1.42 -30.71 7.02
N GLY A 55 1.52 -29.78 6.08
CA GLY A 55 1.12 -28.39 6.27
C GLY A 55 2.25 -27.42 6.60
N GLY A 56 3.45 -27.87 6.98
CA GLY A 56 4.57 -26.95 7.30
C GLY A 56 4.99 -26.10 6.09
N TRP A 57 5.08 -26.72 4.92
CA TRP A 57 5.36 -26.04 3.66
C TRP A 57 4.26 -25.05 3.26
N GLU A 58 3.00 -25.43 3.46
CA GLU A 58 1.83 -24.62 3.08
C GLU A 58 1.55 -23.49 4.08
N GLN A 59 1.91 -23.65 5.35
CA GLN A 59 1.68 -22.66 6.42
C GLN A 59 2.80 -21.66 6.57
N ALA A 60 4.02 -21.98 6.13
CA ALA A 60 5.14 -21.05 6.17
C ALA A 60 4.77 -19.75 5.42
N PRO A 61 5.12 -18.56 5.92
CA PRO A 61 4.85 -17.31 5.20
C PRO A 61 5.72 -17.20 3.94
N MET A 62 6.87 -17.88 3.91
CA MET A 62 7.80 -17.98 2.80
C MET A 62 8.59 -19.29 2.89
N VAL A 63 9.04 -19.81 1.75
CA VAL A 63 9.95 -20.96 1.67
C VAL A 63 11.21 -20.58 0.88
N LEU A 64 12.38 -20.71 1.50
CA LEU A 64 13.70 -20.49 0.92
C LEU A 64 14.34 -21.86 0.70
N VAL A 65 14.55 -22.23 -0.56
CA VAL A 65 15.13 -23.53 -0.95
C VAL A 65 16.53 -23.30 -1.49
N GLY A 66 17.53 -23.95 -0.93
CA GLY A 66 18.88 -23.99 -1.47
C GLY A 66 18.92 -24.75 -2.81
N ASP A 67 19.78 -24.31 -3.72
CA ASP A 67 20.04 -25.03 -4.98
C ASP A 67 20.44 -26.50 -4.75
N ASP A 68 21.18 -26.77 -3.68
CA ASP A 68 21.55 -28.09 -3.18
C ASP A 68 20.34 -28.98 -2.80
N ALA A 69 19.29 -28.38 -2.25
CA ALA A 69 18.12 -29.09 -1.74
C ALA A 69 16.92 -29.09 -2.71
N ALA A 70 16.99 -28.32 -3.80
CA ALA A 70 15.92 -28.22 -4.80
C ALA A 70 15.48 -29.58 -5.39
N PRO A 71 16.38 -30.54 -5.72
CA PRO A 71 15.98 -31.85 -6.21
C PRO A 71 15.12 -32.65 -5.22
N ARG A 72 15.28 -32.43 -3.91
CA ARG A 72 14.53 -33.12 -2.85
C ARG A 72 13.17 -32.48 -2.59
N CYS A 73 12.96 -31.24 -3.01
CA CYS A 73 11.69 -30.52 -2.90
C CYS A 73 10.76 -30.78 -4.10
N ARG A 74 11.16 -31.64 -5.05
CA ARG A 74 10.33 -32.03 -6.19
C ARG A 74 9.02 -32.69 -5.71
N GLY A 75 7.89 -32.14 -6.15
CA GLY A 75 6.56 -32.62 -5.76
C GLY A 75 5.97 -31.96 -4.51
N ALA A 76 6.67 -30.99 -3.90
CA ALA A 76 6.07 -30.11 -2.90
C ALA A 76 4.89 -29.32 -3.49
N ALA A 77 3.94 -28.92 -2.64
CA ALA A 77 2.77 -28.17 -3.09
C ALA A 77 3.18 -26.81 -3.68
N ARG A 78 2.73 -26.52 -4.91
CA ARG A 78 2.97 -25.21 -5.53
C ARG A 78 2.23 -24.11 -4.78
N ARG A 79 2.95 -23.05 -4.45
CA ARG A 79 2.44 -21.87 -3.73
C ARG A 79 3.27 -20.64 -4.06
N ARG A 80 2.75 -19.45 -3.73
CA ARG A 80 3.52 -18.21 -3.79
C ARG A 80 4.54 -18.13 -2.64
N GLY A 81 5.59 -17.37 -2.84
CA GLY A 81 6.65 -17.17 -1.85
C GLY A 81 7.61 -18.34 -1.70
N VAL A 82 7.74 -19.21 -2.73
CA VAL A 82 8.85 -20.18 -2.83
C VAL A 82 9.98 -19.51 -3.60
N MET A 83 11.20 -19.51 -3.05
CA MET A 83 12.37 -18.90 -3.67
C MET A 83 13.50 -19.92 -3.71
N LEU A 84 14.15 -20.04 -4.86
CA LEU A 84 15.38 -20.80 -5.02
C LEU A 84 16.56 -19.86 -4.74
N VAL A 85 17.42 -20.20 -3.79
CA VAL A 85 18.57 -19.39 -3.39
C VAL A 85 19.83 -20.21 -3.59
N GLY A 86 20.82 -19.62 -4.26
CA GLY A 86 22.10 -20.27 -4.49
C GLY A 86 23.23 -19.26 -4.49
N ARG A 87 24.44 -19.78 -4.63
CA ARG A 87 25.68 -18.98 -4.73
C ARG A 87 26.25 -18.98 -6.14
N ASP A 88 25.92 -19.99 -6.94
CA ASP A 88 26.31 -20.10 -8.35
C ASP A 88 25.07 -20.30 -9.24
N GLN A 89 24.81 -19.35 -10.14
CA GLN A 89 23.67 -19.40 -11.07
C GLN A 89 24.05 -19.99 -12.44
N ASP A 90 25.33 -20.22 -12.68
CA ASP A 90 25.83 -20.64 -14.00
C ASP A 90 25.68 -22.16 -14.21
N ALA A 91 25.23 -22.89 -13.17
CA ALA A 91 24.83 -24.28 -13.30
C ALA A 91 23.57 -24.41 -14.18
N PRO A 92 23.62 -25.15 -15.32
CA PRO A 92 22.54 -25.23 -16.30
C PRO A 92 21.19 -25.73 -15.76
N ASP A 93 21.20 -26.36 -14.58
CA ASP A 93 20.05 -27.04 -14.01
C ASP A 93 19.26 -26.19 -13.00
N VAL A 94 19.80 -25.06 -12.53
CA VAL A 94 19.18 -24.21 -11.50
C VAL A 94 17.81 -23.69 -11.96
N TRP A 95 17.73 -23.18 -13.20
CA TRP A 95 16.46 -22.69 -13.77
C TRP A 95 15.43 -23.80 -13.95
N ARG A 96 15.87 -25.01 -14.32
CA ARG A 96 14.97 -26.16 -14.45
C ARG A 96 14.41 -26.57 -13.09
N GLN A 97 15.28 -26.64 -12.08
CA GLN A 97 14.91 -26.97 -10.71
C GLN A 97 13.94 -25.95 -10.13
N ALA A 98 14.16 -24.64 -10.37
CA ALA A 98 13.25 -23.57 -9.98
C ALA A 98 11.83 -23.81 -10.50
N VAL A 99 11.68 -24.15 -11.78
CA VAL A 99 10.38 -24.44 -12.40
C VAL A 99 9.74 -25.71 -11.82
N GLU A 100 10.52 -26.74 -11.54
CA GLU A 100 10.06 -28.01 -10.97
C GLU A 100 9.45 -27.81 -9.57
N ILE A 101 10.08 -27.00 -8.72
CA ILE A 101 9.58 -26.69 -7.37
C ILE A 101 8.56 -25.55 -7.35
N GLY A 102 8.35 -24.87 -8.49
CA GLY A 102 7.45 -23.72 -8.60
C GLY A 102 7.97 -22.47 -7.90
N ALA A 103 9.30 -22.26 -7.89
CA ALA A 103 9.92 -21.07 -7.35
C ALA A 103 9.48 -19.83 -8.14
N GLU A 104 9.11 -18.79 -7.40
CA GLU A 104 8.71 -17.49 -7.93
C GLU A 104 9.94 -16.65 -8.31
N TYR A 105 11.05 -16.87 -7.60
CA TYR A 105 12.32 -16.18 -7.80
C TYR A 105 13.51 -17.15 -7.71
N VAL A 106 14.55 -16.85 -8.47
CA VAL A 106 15.88 -17.46 -8.38
C VAL A 106 16.84 -16.36 -7.94
N LEU A 107 17.49 -16.53 -6.80
CA LEU A 107 18.31 -15.51 -6.14
C LEU A 107 19.76 -15.98 -6.02
N ARG A 108 20.68 -15.05 -6.28
CA ARG A 108 22.10 -15.24 -6.02
C ARG A 108 22.55 -14.38 -4.85
N LEU A 109 23.20 -15.02 -3.90
CA LEU A 109 23.92 -14.32 -2.83
C LEU A 109 25.39 -14.12 -3.22
N PRO A 110 26.01 -12.97 -2.86
CA PRO A 110 25.47 -11.91 -2.00
C PRO A 110 24.62 -10.84 -2.73
N ASP A 111 24.50 -10.89 -4.05
CA ASP A 111 23.90 -9.81 -4.86
C ASP A 111 22.45 -9.47 -4.48
N SER A 112 21.70 -10.46 -3.99
CA SER A 112 20.28 -10.32 -3.65
C SER A 112 20.01 -10.15 -2.15
N GLU A 113 21.04 -9.99 -1.30
CA GLU A 113 20.88 -9.95 0.16
C GLU A 113 19.87 -8.90 0.64
N GLY A 114 20.01 -7.66 0.18
CA GLY A 114 19.11 -6.57 0.60
C GLY A 114 17.66 -6.84 0.20
N TRP A 115 17.45 -7.33 -1.02
CA TRP A 115 16.11 -7.70 -1.49
C TRP A 115 15.54 -8.89 -0.72
N LEU A 116 16.37 -9.88 -0.38
CA LEU A 116 15.93 -11.05 0.37
C LEU A 116 15.57 -10.71 1.82
N VAL A 117 16.36 -9.86 2.50
CA VAL A 117 15.99 -9.27 3.80
C VAL A 117 14.66 -8.53 3.71
N ASP A 118 14.45 -7.82 2.60
CA ASP A 118 13.17 -7.17 2.30
C ASP A 118 12.02 -8.17 2.24
N GLN A 119 12.15 -9.23 1.45
CA GLN A 119 11.10 -10.23 1.37
C GLN A 119 10.90 -10.99 2.69
N ILE A 120 11.95 -11.31 3.43
CA ILE A 120 11.84 -12.06 4.69
C ILE A 120 11.06 -11.25 5.73
N ALA A 121 11.41 -9.97 5.93
CA ALA A 121 10.68 -9.19 6.94
C ALA A 121 9.22 -8.95 6.49
N ASN A 122 8.96 -8.86 5.18
CA ASN A 122 7.59 -8.80 4.66
C ASN A 122 6.81 -10.08 5.02
N ALA A 123 7.40 -11.25 4.79
CA ALA A 123 6.78 -12.51 5.17
C ALA A 123 6.56 -12.63 6.68
N ALA A 124 7.52 -12.16 7.49
CA ALA A 124 7.44 -12.18 8.96
C ALA A 124 6.37 -11.21 9.51
N GLU A 125 6.20 -10.03 8.90
CA GLU A 125 5.13 -9.07 9.21
C GLU A 125 3.73 -9.62 8.82
N GLY A 126 3.65 -10.78 8.16
CA GLY A 126 2.40 -11.47 7.86
C GLY A 126 1.60 -10.81 6.75
N VAL A 127 2.30 -10.34 5.71
CA VAL A 127 1.72 -9.62 4.56
C VAL A 127 0.56 -10.42 3.96
N GLY A 128 -0.65 -9.94 4.24
CA GLY A 128 -1.85 -10.25 3.46
C GLY A 128 -1.74 -9.62 2.07
N ARG A 129 -2.86 -9.36 1.42
CA ARG A 129 -2.82 -8.50 0.22
C ARG A 129 -2.24 -7.13 0.60
N PRO A 130 -1.35 -6.53 -0.22
CA PRO A 130 -0.92 -5.15 -0.04
C PRO A 130 -2.11 -4.22 0.16
N ALA A 131 -1.90 -3.13 0.89
CA ALA A 131 -2.95 -2.15 1.09
C ALA A 131 -3.41 -1.60 -0.26
N LEU A 132 -4.74 -1.48 -0.44
CA LEU A 132 -5.29 -0.79 -1.59
C LEU A 132 -4.90 0.69 -1.50
N THR A 133 -4.10 1.14 -2.45
CA THR A 133 -3.43 2.44 -2.44
C THR A 133 -4.07 3.37 -3.44
N VAL A 134 -4.73 4.41 -2.94
CA VAL A 134 -5.51 5.37 -3.74
C VAL A 134 -4.86 6.74 -3.65
N GLY A 135 -4.43 7.29 -4.79
CA GLY A 135 -3.99 8.67 -4.87
C GLY A 135 -5.14 9.61 -5.19
N VAL A 136 -5.10 10.83 -4.65
CA VAL A 136 -6.07 11.89 -4.96
C VAL A 136 -5.32 13.13 -5.41
N MET A 137 -5.65 13.66 -6.59
CA MET A 137 -5.04 14.83 -7.19
C MET A 137 -6.09 15.85 -7.61
N GLY A 138 -5.74 17.13 -7.58
CA GLY A 138 -6.60 18.18 -8.11
C GLY A 138 -6.43 18.40 -9.61
N GLY A 139 -7.51 18.50 -10.38
CA GLY A 139 -7.45 19.01 -11.76
C GLY A 139 -7.04 20.49 -11.81
N ARG A 140 -7.32 21.23 -10.73
CA ARG A 140 -6.83 22.59 -10.48
C ARG A 140 -6.62 22.85 -8.98
N GLY A 141 -6.03 24.00 -8.66
CA GLY A 141 -5.90 24.47 -7.27
C GLY A 141 -7.27 24.75 -6.67
N GLY A 142 -7.48 24.37 -5.41
CA GLY A 142 -8.77 24.52 -4.73
C GLY A 142 -9.89 23.61 -5.29
N SER A 143 -9.56 22.50 -5.95
CA SER A 143 -10.56 21.53 -6.43
C SER A 143 -11.21 20.71 -5.31
N GLY A 144 -10.56 20.59 -4.16
CA GLY A 144 -11.00 19.77 -3.03
C GLY A 144 -10.37 18.37 -2.98
N ALA A 145 -9.22 18.16 -3.63
CA ALA A 145 -8.46 16.90 -3.59
C ALA A 145 -8.12 16.46 -2.16
N SER A 146 -7.44 17.31 -1.37
CA SER A 146 -7.09 17.04 0.02
C SER A 146 -8.32 16.76 0.91
N THR A 147 -9.43 17.47 0.67
CA THR A 147 -10.70 17.23 1.36
C THR A 147 -11.26 15.84 1.06
N LEU A 148 -11.24 15.42 -0.21
CA LEU A 148 -11.67 14.09 -0.60
C LEU A 148 -10.71 13.01 -0.07
N ALA A 149 -9.40 13.25 -0.09
CA ALA A 149 -8.39 12.35 0.48
C ALA A 149 -8.66 12.09 1.97
N CYS A 150 -8.88 13.15 2.76
CA CYS A 150 -9.27 13.04 4.17
C CYS A 150 -10.57 12.25 4.33
N ALA A 151 -11.60 12.59 3.57
CA ALA A 151 -12.90 11.93 3.69
C ALA A 151 -12.85 10.43 3.34
N LEU A 152 -12.06 10.06 2.33
CA LEU A 152 -11.82 8.66 1.96
C LEU A 152 -11.15 7.92 3.11
N ALA A 153 -10.08 8.49 3.68
CA ALA A 153 -9.34 7.88 4.77
C ALA A 153 -10.20 7.75 6.04
N VAL A 154 -10.87 8.81 6.47
CA VAL A 154 -11.76 8.81 7.65
C VAL A 154 -12.90 7.80 7.49
N THR A 155 -13.48 7.72 6.29
CA THR A 155 -14.56 6.75 6.02
C THR A 155 -14.04 5.31 6.06
N ALA A 156 -12.86 5.04 5.51
CA ALA A 156 -12.25 3.70 5.56
C ALA A 156 -11.91 3.29 7.00
N ALA A 157 -11.27 4.17 7.76
CA ALA A 157 -10.93 3.94 9.16
C ALA A 157 -12.18 3.63 10.00
N ARG A 158 -13.24 4.42 9.82
CA ARG A 158 -14.53 4.20 10.50
C ARG A 158 -15.18 2.86 10.15
N SER A 159 -14.93 2.32 8.95
CA SER A 159 -15.38 0.98 8.55
C SER A 159 -14.54 -0.17 9.14
N GLY A 160 -13.58 0.14 10.01
CA GLY A 160 -12.69 -0.84 10.65
C GLY A 160 -11.52 -1.26 9.78
N ARG A 161 -11.26 -0.59 8.66
CA ARG A 161 -10.10 -0.87 7.81
C ARG A 161 -8.87 -0.18 8.40
N ARG A 162 -7.76 -0.92 8.53
CA ARG A 162 -6.44 -0.31 8.75
C ARG A 162 -6.20 0.75 7.67
N THR A 163 -5.92 1.98 8.08
CA THR A 163 -5.90 3.13 7.18
C THR A 163 -4.73 4.04 7.47
N MET A 164 -4.00 4.40 6.42
CA MET A 164 -2.98 5.45 6.45
C MET A 164 -3.32 6.57 5.45
N LEU A 165 -3.14 7.82 5.86
CA LEU A 165 -3.22 9.00 5.00
C LEU A 165 -1.83 9.63 4.89
N ILE A 166 -1.36 9.82 3.66
CA ILE A 166 -0.03 10.35 3.37
C ILE A 166 -0.18 11.65 2.58
N ASP A 167 0.41 12.72 3.08
CA ASP A 167 0.47 14.02 2.42
C ASP A 167 1.66 14.08 1.46
N GLY A 168 1.41 14.05 0.16
CA GLY A 168 2.44 14.20 -0.86
C GLY A 168 2.69 15.65 -1.28
N ASP A 169 1.91 16.64 -0.80
CA ASP A 169 2.00 18.03 -1.25
C ASP A 169 2.73 18.91 -0.22
N PRO A 170 4.04 19.19 -0.41
CA PRO A 170 4.80 20.05 0.52
C PRO A 170 4.25 21.46 0.65
N LEU A 171 3.42 21.90 -0.31
CA LEU A 171 2.86 23.26 -0.36
C LEU A 171 1.39 23.30 0.07
N GLY A 172 0.80 22.18 0.50
CA GLY A 172 -0.63 22.02 0.77
C GLY A 172 -1.11 22.55 2.12
N GLY A 173 -0.20 23.03 2.99
CA GLY A 173 -0.53 23.51 4.33
C GLY A 173 -0.63 22.40 5.39
N GLY A 174 -0.39 21.14 5.02
CA GLY A 174 -0.39 19.97 5.90
C GLY A 174 -1.77 19.35 6.04
N ILE A 175 -1.91 18.09 5.61
CA ILE A 175 -3.18 17.36 5.65
C ILE A 175 -3.69 17.08 7.07
N ASP A 176 -2.80 17.12 8.06
CA ASP A 176 -3.12 16.95 9.47
C ASP A 176 -3.98 18.10 10.03
N VAL A 177 -3.90 19.31 9.45
CA VAL A 177 -4.78 20.44 9.81
C VAL A 177 -6.23 20.13 9.46
N LEU A 178 -6.47 19.50 8.30
CA LEU A 178 -7.83 19.08 7.90
C LEU A 178 -8.42 18.01 8.82
N LEU A 179 -7.57 17.39 9.65
CA LEU A 179 -7.96 16.40 10.65
C LEU A 179 -7.99 16.96 12.08
N GLY A 180 -7.70 18.24 12.29
CA GLY A 180 -7.56 18.84 13.63
C GLY A 180 -6.42 18.19 14.44
N GLY A 181 -5.40 17.68 13.75
CA GLY A 181 -4.31 16.89 14.31
C GLY A 181 -2.95 17.59 14.29
N GLU A 182 -2.91 18.89 14.06
CA GLU A 182 -1.68 19.67 13.89
C GLU A 182 -0.79 19.69 15.14
N ARG A 183 -1.33 19.35 16.31
CA ARG A 183 -0.60 19.21 17.58
C ARG A 183 -0.32 17.76 17.98
N ALA A 184 -0.70 16.78 17.15
CA ALA A 184 -0.53 15.38 17.48
C ALA A 184 0.93 14.95 17.36
N GLU A 185 1.42 14.29 18.41
CA GLU A 185 2.77 13.74 18.50
C GLU A 185 2.98 12.60 17.49
N GLY A 186 4.21 12.46 17.01
CA GLY A 186 4.63 11.44 16.06
C GLY A 186 5.49 12.00 14.94
N MET A 187 6.14 11.11 14.20
CA MET A 187 7.05 11.46 13.10
C MET A 187 6.30 12.09 11.92
N ARG A 188 6.98 13.00 11.24
CA ARG A 188 6.56 13.75 10.05
C ARG A 188 7.57 13.54 8.93
N TRP A 189 7.29 14.03 7.72
CA TRP A 189 8.20 13.89 6.57
C TRP A 189 9.68 14.27 6.84
N PRO A 190 10.00 15.38 7.55
CA PRO A 190 11.38 15.72 7.89
C PRO A 190 12.16 14.60 8.59
N ASP A 191 11.49 13.81 9.43
CA ASP A 191 12.11 12.72 10.17
C ASP A 191 12.49 11.53 9.28
N PHE A 192 11.85 11.39 8.12
CA PHE A 192 12.14 10.33 7.14
C PHE A 192 13.11 10.78 6.04
N ALA A 193 13.31 12.08 5.87
CA ALA A 193 14.14 12.64 4.80
C ALA A 193 15.62 12.21 4.87
N GLN A 194 16.12 11.99 6.10
CA GLN A 194 17.51 11.62 6.35
C GLN A 194 17.69 10.11 6.59
N SER A 195 16.61 9.34 6.60
CA SER A 195 16.67 7.91 6.84
C SER A 195 17.36 7.20 5.67
N ARG A 196 18.57 6.68 5.93
CA ARG A 196 19.31 5.84 4.99
C ARG A 196 19.01 4.38 5.33
N GLY A 197 17.93 3.84 4.79
CA GLY A 197 17.60 2.43 4.98
C GLY A 197 16.15 2.09 4.73
N ARG A 198 15.82 0.81 4.93
CA ARG A 198 14.47 0.31 4.84
C ARG A 198 13.64 0.84 6.02
N VAL A 199 12.43 1.31 5.72
CA VAL A 199 11.41 1.58 6.74
C VAL A 199 10.58 0.32 6.94
N GLY A 200 10.53 -0.23 8.16
CA GLY A 200 9.65 -1.34 8.52
C GLY A 200 8.18 -0.92 8.48
N GLY A 201 7.27 -1.80 8.06
CA GLY A 201 5.86 -1.42 7.88
C GLY A 201 5.20 -1.05 9.21
N GLY A 202 5.41 -1.89 10.22
CA GLY A 202 4.91 -1.65 11.60
C GLY A 202 5.60 -0.47 12.26
N ALA A 203 6.93 -0.38 12.12
CA ALA A 203 7.70 0.75 12.66
C ALA A 203 7.24 2.10 12.08
N LEU A 204 6.94 2.16 10.77
CA LEU A 204 6.32 3.34 10.17
C LEU A 204 4.98 3.62 10.85
N GLU A 205 4.06 2.67 10.84
CA GLU A 205 2.71 2.84 11.38
C GLU A 205 2.69 3.35 12.83
N ASP A 206 3.52 2.74 13.69
CA ASP A 206 3.57 3.05 15.12
C ASP A 206 4.22 4.41 15.41
N SER A 207 5.13 4.84 14.53
CA SER A 207 5.80 6.14 14.67
C SER A 207 4.93 7.34 14.26
N LEU A 208 3.88 7.09 13.46
CA LEU A 208 3.01 8.16 12.93
C LEU A 208 1.90 8.54 13.91
N PRO A 209 1.48 9.82 13.93
CA PRO A 209 0.30 10.25 14.66
C PRO A 209 -0.93 9.39 14.36
N ALA A 210 -1.64 8.98 15.42
CA ALA A 210 -2.96 8.37 15.32
C ALA A 210 -4.06 9.42 15.48
N LEU A 211 -4.90 9.55 14.47
CA LEU A 211 -6.00 10.52 14.42
C LEU A 211 -7.23 9.83 13.84
N HIS A 212 -8.40 9.95 14.48
CA HIS A 212 -9.67 9.44 13.95
C HIS A 212 -9.66 7.96 13.50
N GLY A 213 -8.84 7.12 14.15
CA GLY A 213 -8.67 5.70 13.79
C GLY A 213 -7.79 5.43 12.56
N LEU A 214 -7.07 6.43 12.04
CA LEU A 214 -6.07 6.28 10.99
C LEU A 214 -4.69 6.76 11.46
N ARG A 215 -3.65 6.41 10.70
CA ARG A 215 -2.30 6.98 10.82
C ARG A 215 -2.07 8.05 9.76
N VAL A 216 -1.36 9.10 10.11
CA VAL A 216 -1.15 10.25 9.21
C VAL A 216 0.33 10.56 9.08
N LEU A 217 0.85 10.59 7.85
CA LEU A 217 2.14 11.19 7.55
C LEU A 217 1.91 12.53 6.86
N SER A 218 2.17 13.62 7.59
CA SER A 218 2.09 14.98 7.07
C SER A 218 3.45 15.69 7.06
N TRP A 219 3.48 16.87 6.45
CA TRP A 219 4.65 17.75 6.50
C TRP A 219 4.83 18.37 7.89
N GLY A 220 6.09 18.55 8.29
CA GLY A 220 6.44 19.27 9.51
C GLY A 220 6.19 20.78 9.37
N ARG A 221 6.34 21.53 10.48
CA ARG A 221 6.13 22.98 10.50
C ARG A 221 7.42 23.80 10.47
N ASP A 222 8.50 23.21 10.97
CA ASP A 222 9.69 23.98 11.35
C ASP A 222 10.80 23.98 10.28
N ASP A 223 10.83 23.00 9.38
CA ASP A 223 11.89 22.86 8.37
C ASP A 223 11.34 22.64 6.94
N GLU A 224 11.83 23.44 5.99
CA GLU A 224 11.60 23.23 4.55
C GLU A 224 12.54 22.10 4.06
N VAL A 225 12.11 20.87 4.26
CA VAL A 225 12.89 19.68 3.88
C VAL A 225 12.43 19.16 2.53
N VAL A 226 13.36 19.08 1.58
CA VAL A 226 13.12 18.37 0.32
C VAL A 226 13.23 16.87 0.57
N ILE A 227 12.14 16.14 0.31
CA ILE A 227 12.12 14.68 0.44
C ILE A 227 12.72 14.05 -0.82
N PRO A 228 13.82 13.28 -0.71
CA PRO A 228 14.38 12.57 -1.85
C PRO A 228 13.37 11.56 -2.43
N PRO A 229 13.36 11.32 -3.75
CA PRO A 229 12.45 10.34 -4.36
C PRO A 229 12.57 8.94 -3.73
N GLN A 230 13.77 8.55 -3.29
CA GLN A 230 14.01 7.26 -2.62
C GLN A 230 13.31 7.18 -1.25
N ALA A 231 13.19 8.28 -0.52
CA ALA A 231 12.48 8.33 0.75
C ALA A 231 10.97 8.20 0.52
N MET A 232 10.41 8.91 -0.46
CA MET A 232 9.01 8.74 -0.90
C MET A 232 8.73 7.27 -1.28
N ARG A 233 9.63 6.68 -2.09
CA ARG A 233 9.55 5.27 -2.48
C ARG A 233 9.51 4.35 -1.26
N ALA A 234 10.46 4.50 -0.34
CA ALA A 234 10.61 3.64 0.82
C ALA A 234 9.40 3.74 1.78
N VAL A 235 8.90 4.95 2.03
CA VAL A 235 7.76 5.21 2.90
C VAL A 235 6.48 4.60 2.32
N LEU A 236 6.19 4.82 1.03
CA LEU A 236 5.01 4.24 0.40
C LEU A 236 5.10 2.72 0.33
N ALA A 237 6.28 2.17 0.01
CA ALA A 237 6.49 0.74 0.05
C ALA A 237 6.26 0.18 1.46
N ALA A 238 6.62 0.90 2.53
CA ALA A 238 6.33 0.51 3.91
C ALA A 238 4.85 0.61 4.28
N ALA A 239 4.19 1.71 3.93
CA ALA A 239 2.78 1.95 4.21
C ALA A 239 1.87 0.85 3.63
N ARG A 240 2.22 0.36 2.43
CA ARG A 240 1.46 -0.66 1.70
C ARG A 240 1.59 -2.07 2.26
N ARG A 241 2.65 -2.37 3.03
CA ARG A 241 3.00 -3.75 3.43
C ARG A 241 2.00 -4.38 4.40
N LEU A 242 1.45 -3.61 5.32
CA LEU A 242 0.60 -4.12 6.38
C LEU A 242 -0.89 -4.30 6.00
N GLY A 243 -1.22 -4.19 4.71
CA GLY A 243 -2.59 -4.31 4.23
C GLY A 243 -3.50 -3.15 4.66
N GLY A 244 -4.79 -3.28 4.36
CA GLY A 244 -5.78 -2.23 4.59
C GLY A 244 -5.87 -1.25 3.41
N VAL A 245 -5.91 0.04 3.69
CA VAL A 245 -5.93 1.10 2.68
C VAL A 245 -4.87 2.16 2.96
N VAL A 246 -4.30 2.71 1.90
CA VAL A 246 -3.42 3.88 1.93
C VAL A 246 -4.03 4.93 1.02
N VAL A 247 -4.30 6.11 1.53
CA VAL A 247 -4.74 7.26 0.74
C VAL A 247 -3.59 8.24 0.64
N VAL A 248 -3.25 8.67 -0.57
CA VAL A 248 -2.15 9.63 -0.81
C VAL A 248 -2.74 10.91 -1.40
N ASP A 249 -2.61 12.03 -0.69
CA ASP A 249 -2.95 13.34 -1.22
C ASP A 249 -1.78 13.87 -2.06
N LEU A 250 -1.98 14.04 -3.35
CA LEU A 250 -0.90 14.29 -4.29
C LEU A 250 -0.96 15.72 -4.86
N PRO A 251 0.20 16.38 -5.00
CA PRO A 251 0.28 17.65 -5.68
C PRO A 251 0.05 17.46 -7.19
N ARG A 252 -0.25 18.56 -7.88
CA ARG A 252 -0.56 18.55 -9.33
C ARG A 252 0.67 18.49 -10.22
N ARG A 253 1.82 18.91 -9.68
CA ARG A 253 3.09 18.89 -10.38
C ARG A 253 3.70 17.52 -10.18
N VAL A 254 3.89 16.80 -11.27
CA VAL A 254 4.62 15.52 -11.25
C VAL A 254 6.11 15.83 -11.33
N ASP A 255 6.78 15.79 -10.18
CA ASP A 255 8.24 15.70 -10.08
C ASP A 255 8.68 14.25 -9.84
N GLU A 256 9.97 14.03 -9.58
CA GLU A 256 10.51 12.69 -9.35
C GLU A 256 9.89 12.01 -8.12
N GLY A 257 9.66 12.73 -7.03
CA GLY A 257 9.04 12.17 -5.83
C GLY A 257 7.58 11.78 -6.07
N VAL A 258 6.83 12.64 -6.75
CA VAL A 258 5.44 12.36 -7.14
C VAL A 258 5.36 11.20 -8.14
N ALA A 259 6.34 11.06 -9.04
CA ALA A 259 6.41 9.91 -9.94
C ALA A 259 6.62 8.60 -9.17
N GLU A 260 7.47 8.59 -8.14
CA GLU A 260 7.62 7.43 -7.24
C GLU A 260 6.33 7.10 -6.48
N ALA A 261 5.56 8.13 -6.14
CA ALA A 261 4.26 7.93 -5.50
C ALA A 261 3.24 7.33 -6.46
N LEU A 262 3.10 7.91 -7.65
CA LEU A 262 2.20 7.43 -8.71
C LEU A 262 2.49 5.98 -9.11
N ALA A 263 3.76 5.60 -9.21
CA ALA A 263 4.18 4.25 -9.58
C ALA A 263 3.78 3.17 -8.55
N GLN A 264 3.39 3.56 -7.35
CA GLN A 264 2.98 2.66 -6.26
C GLN A 264 1.49 2.71 -5.94
N LEU A 265 0.71 3.51 -6.67
CA LEU A 265 -0.75 3.55 -6.53
C LEU A 265 -1.39 2.40 -7.29
N ASP A 266 -2.48 1.87 -6.74
CA ASP A 266 -3.34 0.93 -7.45
C ASP A 266 -4.40 1.68 -8.29
N LEU A 267 -4.77 2.91 -7.86
CA LEU A 267 -5.77 3.75 -8.50
C LEU A 267 -5.53 5.23 -8.17
N GLY A 268 -5.76 6.12 -9.12
CA GLY A 268 -5.71 7.57 -8.91
C GLY A 268 -7.04 8.27 -9.21
N LEU A 269 -7.40 9.23 -8.37
CA LEU A 269 -8.60 10.06 -8.51
C LEU A 269 -8.20 11.49 -8.85
N VAL A 270 -8.78 12.05 -9.91
CA VAL A 270 -8.59 13.46 -10.28
C VAL A 270 -9.88 14.22 -9.99
N VAL A 271 -9.82 15.17 -9.04
CA VAL A 271 -10.97 16.00 -8.66
C VAL A 271 -11.06 17.21 -9.59
N VAL A 272 -12.15 17.32 -10.35
CA VAL A 272 -12.27 18.31 -11.43
C VAL A 272 -13.57 19.11 -11.28
N PRO A 273 -13.48 20.41 -10.96
CA PRO A 273 -14.62 21.32 -11.02
C PRO A 273 -15.27 21.37 -12.41
N GLY A 274 -16.59 21.49 -12.46
CA GLY A 274 -17.44 21.56 -13.66
C GLY A 274 -17.30 22.83 -14.51
N GLU A 275 -16.09 23.36 -14.62
CA GLU A 275 -15.75 24.60 -15.33
C GLU A 275 -14.78 24.32 -16.48
N LEU A 276 -14.98 24.96 -17.64
CA LEU A 276 -14.14 24.72 -18.83
C LEU A 276 -12.64 24.90 -18.55
N ARG A 277 -12.28 25.96 -17.79
CA ARG A 277 -10.88 26.23 -17.42
C ARG A 277 -10.32 25.16 -16.48
N ALA A 278 -11.15 24.59 -15.60
CA ALA A 278 -10.73 23.52 -14.71
C ALA A 278 -10.49 22.22 -15.49
N VAL A 279 -11.34 21.91 -16.48
CA VAL A 279 -11.13 20.76 -17.37
C VAL A 279 -9.87 20.92 -18.21
N ALA A 280 -9.62 22.10 -18.78
CA ALA A 280 -8.39 22.37 -19.54
C ALA A 280 -7.12 22.24 -18.67
N ALA A 281 -7.17 22.69 -17.41
CA ALA A 281 -6.07 22.49 -16.46
C ALA A 281 -5.90 21.00 -16.11
N ALA A 282 -7.02 20.29 -15.89
CA ALA A 282 -7.02 18.87 -15.55
C ALA A 282 -6.45 18.01 -16.68
N GLN A 283 -6.68 18.34 -17.95
CA GLN A 283 -6.06 17.64 -19.08
C GLN A 283 -4.54 17.56 -18.94
N ARG A 284 -3.88 18.64 -18.51
CA ARG A 284 -2.42 18.66 -18.31
C ARG A 284 -1.99 17.74 -17.17
N VAL A 285 -2.74 17.75 -16.06
CA VAL A 285 -2.46 16.89 -14.89
C VAL A 285 -2.64 15.42 -15.28
N VAL A 286 -3.75 15.09 -15.95
CA VAL A 286 -4.06 13.73 -16.43
C VAL A 286 -3.01 13.25 -17.42
N SER A 287 -2.59 14.08 -18.40
CA SER A 287 -1.54 13.70 -19.34
C SER A 287 -0.23 13.35 -18.64
N MET A 288 0.15 14.10 -17.60
CA MET A 288 1.40 13.82 -16.87
C MET A 288 1.28 12.59 -15.98
N ALA A 289 0.21 12.49 -15.19
CA ALA A 289 0.01 11.36 -14.28
C ALA A 289 -0.21 10.05 -15.05
N GLY A 290 -0.91 10.10 -16.19
CA GLY A 290 -1.19 8.93 -17.04
C GLY A 290 0.02 8.34 -17.76
N MET A 291 1.18 9.01 -17.71
CA MET A 291 2.45 8.41 -18.16
C MET A 291 3.00 7.37 -17.16
N VAL A 292 2.52 7.39 -15.92
CA VAL A 292 3.01 6.53 -14.82
C VAL A 292 1.90 5.64 -14.28
N LEU A 293 0.69 6.17 -14.10
CA LEU A 293 -0.44 5.46 -13.51
C LEU A 293 -1.51 5.15 -14.55
N GLU A 294 -1.78 3.85 -14.76
CA GLU A 294 -2.72 3.37 -15.77
C GLU A 294 -4.19 3.60 -15.37
N ASP A 295 -4.56 3.27 -14.13
CA ASP A 295 -5.93 3.46 -13.63
C ASP A 295 -6.11 4.85 -13.01
N LEU A 296 -6.46 5.81 -13.87
CA LEU A 296 -6.87 7.15 -13.48
C LEU A 296 -8.36 7.34 -13.72
N ARG A 297 -9.06 7.87 -12.72
CA ARG A 297 -10.51 8.12 -12.79
C ARG A 297 -10.84 9.54 -12.36
N VAL A 298 -11.96 10.06 -12.85
CA VAL A 298 -12.40 11.41 -12.53
C VAL A 298 -13.46 11.41 -11.43
N VAL A 299 -13.33 12.38 -10.53
CA VAL A 299 -14.39 12.80 -9.61
C VAL A 299 -14.77 14.21 -10.02
N ALA A 300 -15.94 14.36 -10.62
CA ALA A 300 -16.42 15.68 -11.05
C ALA A 300 -16.95 16.44 -9.82
N ARG A 301 -16.84 17.77 -9.81
CA ARG A 301 -17.37 18.59 -8.71
C ARG A 301 -18.19 19.74 -9.27
N GLY A 302 -19.46 19.83 -8.86
CA GLY A 302 -20.32 20.97 -9.15
C GLY A 302 -19.94 22.27 -8.40
N PRO A 303 -20.60 23.40 -8.71
CA PRO A 303 -21.62 23.54 -9.75
C PRO A 303 -21.02 23.47 -11.16
N TYR A 304 -21.84 23.09 -12.14
CA TYR A 304 -21.45 23.02 -13.55
C TYR A 304 -21.81 24.32 -14.28
N ALA A 305 -20.97 24.73 -15.23
CA ALA A 305 -21.36 25.75 -16.19
C ALA A 305 -22.54 25.24 -17.05
N ALA A 306 -23.32 26.17 -17.61
CA ALA A 306 -24.52 25.84 -18.37
C ALA A 306 -24.23 24.83 -19.51
N GLY A 307 -24.98 23.73 -19.53
CA GLY A 307 -24.85 22.66 -20.53
C GLY A 307 -23.73 21.65 -20.24
N LEU A 308 -23.05 21.73 -19.09
CA LEU A 308 -22.07 20.75 -18.66
C LEU A 308 -22.64 19.88 -17.53
N ASP A 309 -22.16 18.65 -17.46
CA ASP A 309 -22.44 17.68 -16.39
C ASP A 309 -21.18 16.85 -16.09
N GLU A 310 -21.25 15.96 -15.10
CA GLU A 310 -20.15 15.08 -14.70
C GLU A 310 -19.66 14.17 -15.83
N ARG A 311 -20.57 13.73 -16.69
CA ARG A 311 -20.28 12.83 -17.82
C ARG A 311 -19.51 13.54 -18.91
N TRP A 312 -19.85 14.81 -19.16
CA TRP A 312 -19.12 15.66 -20.08
C TRP A 312 -17.68 15.86 -19.61
N VAL A 313 -17.47 16.13 -18.32
CA VAL A 313 -16.12 16.27 -17.74
C VAL A 313 -15.31 14.99 -17.95
N ALA A 314 -15.88 13.82 -17.62
CA ALA A 314 -15.22 12.53 -17.82
C ALA A 314 -14.88 12.26 -19.29
N LYS A 315 -15.83 12.52 -20.19
CA LYS A 315 -15.64 12.37 -21.64
C LYS A 315 -14.56 13.31 -22.18
N ALA A 316 -14.49 14.54 -21.70
CA ALA A 316 -13.49 15.53 -22.12
C ALA A 316 -12.07 15.18 -21.67
N LEU A 317 -11.93 14.39 -20.60
CA LEU A 317 -10.65 13.88 -20.10
C LEU A 317 -10.33 12.47 -20.60
N GLY A 318 -11.30 11.76 -21.17
CA GLY A 318 -11.14 10.37 -21.60
C GLY A 318 -10.95 9.38 -20.44
N LEU A 319 -11.43 9.71 -19.25
CA LEU A 319 -11.27 8.89 -18.04
C LEU A 319 -12.61 8.31 -17.55
N PRO A 320 -12.60 7.14 -16.88
CA PRO A 320 -13.77 6.62 -16.17
C PRO A 320 -14.27 7.60 -15.10
N LEU A 321 -15.59 7.74 -14.99
CA LEU A 321 -16.24 8.56 -13.96
C LEU A 321 -16.49 7.73 -12.71
N VAL A 322 -16.01 8.20 -11.55
CA VAL A 322 -16.39 7.65 -10.23
C VAL A 322 -17.74 8.21 -9.79
N GLY A 323 -17.94 9.51 -9.99
CA GLY A 323 -19.19 10.20 -9.68
C GLY A 323 -18.99 11.70 -9.48
N GLU A 324 -20.07 12.36 -9.08
CA GLU A 324 -20.05 13.76 -8.66
C GLU A 324 -19.76 13.84 -7.15
N LEU A 325 -18.76 14.65 -6.78
CA LEU A 325 -18.43 14.97 -5.40
C LEU A 325 -19.56 15.81 -4.80
N PRO A 326 -20.26 15.32 -3.78
CA PRO A 326 -21.39 16.03 -3.25
C PRO A 326 -20.97 17.24 -2.42
N TRP A 327 -21.82 18.27 -2.43
CA TRP A 327 -21.71 19.39 -1.51
C TRP A 327 -22.13 18.98 -0.09
N GLU A 328 -21.31 19.32 0.90
CA GLU A 328 -21.62 19.13 2.32
C GLU A 328 -21.69 20.51 3.00
N ALA A 329 -22.90 20.92 3.38
CA ALA A 329 -23.11 22.19 4.04
C ALA A 329 -22.50 22.18 5.45
N GLY A 330 -21.87 23.29 5.84
CA GLY A 330 -21.20 23.41 7.13
C GLY A 330 -19.78 22.81 7.18
N LEU A 331 -19.29 22.25 6.07
CA LEU A 331 -17.95 21.64 6.04
C LEU A 331 -16.82 22.64 6.32
N PRO A 332 -16.82 23.87 5.74
CA PRO A 332 -15.78 24.86 6.08
C PRO A 332 -15.77 25.21 7.57
N GLU A 333 -16.95 25.44 8.16
CA GLU A 333 -17.08 25.77 9.58
C GLU A 333 -16.64 24.60 10.47
N ALA A 334 -17.01 23.38 10.10
CA ALA A 334 -16.57 22.16 10.79
C ALA A 334 -15.04 21.99 10.74
N GLN A 335 -14.41 22.36 9.62
CA GLN A 335 -12.96 22.32 9.48
C GLN A 335 -12.26 23.35 10.38
N ASP A 336 -12.81 24.55 10.51
CA ASP A 336 -12.30 25.57 11.44
C ASP A 336 -12.36 25.08 12.90
N ASP A 337 -13.34 24.22 13.22
CA ASP A 337 -13.48 23.56 14.52
C ASP A 337 -12.66 22.25 14.66
N GLY A 338 -11.84 21.90 13.66
CA GLY A 338 -10.99 20.70 13.67
C GLY A 338 -11.73 19.38 13.42
N VAL A 339 -12.97 19.44 12.93
CA VAL A 339 -13.76 18.26 12.58
C VAL A 339 -13.40 17.77 11.18
N PRO A 340 -12.98 16.51 11.01
CA PRO A 340 -12.47 16.06 9.73
C PRO A 340 -13.59 15.88 8.68
N PRO A 341 -13.29 16.09 7.38
CA PRO A 341 -14.18 15.73 6.29
C PRO A 341 -14.63 14.26 6.36
N GLY A 342 -15.91 14.00 6.06
CA GLY A 342 -16.45 12.63 6.07
C GLY A 342 -16.76 12.05 7.46
N SER A 343 -16.55 12.83 8.54
CA SER A 343 -16.91 12.47 9.92
C SER A 343 -18.41 12.21 10.12
N ALA A 344 -19.27 12.99 9.45
CA ALA A 344 -20.71 12.82 9.49
C ALA A 344 -21.12 11.50 8.80
N VAL A 345 -21.43 10.46 9.58
CA VAL A 345 -21.77 9.10 9.06
C VAL A 345 -22.88 9.11 8.02
N ARG A 346 -23.89 9.96 8.23
CA ARG A 346 -25.03 10.16 7.32
C ARG A 346 -24.84 11.37 6.41
N GLY A 347 -23.64 11.95 6.36
CA GLY A 347 -23.27 13.04 5.46
C GLY A 347 -23.17 12.54 4.02
N PRO A 348 -23.44 13.40 3.04
CA PRO A 348 -23.31 13.02 1.64
C PRO A 348 -21.87 12.65 1.25
N LEU A 349 -20.85 13.31 1.82
CA LEU A 349 -19.46 13.00 1.52
C LEU A 349 -19.04 11.62 2.03
N ALA A 350 -19.49 11.26 3.25
CA ALA A 350 -19.28 9.93 3.82
C ALA A 350 -19.93 8.81 2.97
N ARG A 351 -21.15 9.03 2.46
CA ARG A 351 -21.83 8.08 1.58
C ARG A 351 -21.09 7.89 0.26
N PHE A 352 -20.63 8.98 -0.35
CA PHE A 352 -19.82 8.92 -1.57
C PHE A 352 -18.55 8.08 -1.37
N CYS A 353 -17.82 8.34 -0.28
CA CYS A 353 -16.60 7.59 0.05
C CYS A 353 -16.88 6.12 0.36
N THR A 354 -17.99 5.81 1.03
CA THR A 354 -18.39 4.42 1.33
C THR A 354 -18.67 3.64 0.04
N ALA A 355 -19.46 4.22 -0.87
CA ALA A 355 -19.76 3.61 -2.17
C ALA A 355 -18.50 3.38 -3.01
N PHE A 356 -17.56 4.34 -2.98
CA PHE A 356 -16.25 4.18 -3.62
C PHE A 356 -15.48 2.97 -3.07
N TRP A 357 -15.38 2.84 -1.75
CA TRP A 357 -14.63 1.74 -1.12
C TRP A 357 -15.26 0.36 -1.29
N GLU A 358 -16.58 0.29 -1.46
CA GLU A 358 -17.30 -0.94 -1.81
C GLU A 358 -16.97 -1.37 -3.25
N GLN A 359 -16.99 -0.44 -4.19
CA GLN A 359 -16.67 -0.70 -5.60
C GLN A 359 -15.19 -1.07 -5.80
N ALA A 360 -14.28 -0.32 -5.18
CA ALA A 360 -12.83 -0.54 -5.31
C ALA A 360 -12.41 -1.88 -4.68
N GLY A 361 -13.05 -2.29 -3.57
CA GLY A 361 -12.82 -3.59 -2.95
C GLY A 361 -13.27 -4.78 -3.80
N ALA A 362 -14.36 -4.63 -4.57
CA ALA A 362 -14.87 -5.67 -5.45
C ALA A 362 -13.97 -5.91 -6.68
N ALA A 363 -13.35 -4.86 -7.23
CA ALA A 363 -12.46 -4.95 -8.40
C ALA A 363 -11.16 -5.73 -8.10
N GLY A 364 -10.67 -5.70 -6.86
CA GLY A 364 -9.50 -6.49 -6.46
C GLY A 364 -9.72 -8.00 -6.41
N GLY A 365 -10.95 -8.50 -6.56
CA GLY A 365 -11.30 -9.92 -6.44
C GLY A 365 -11.33 -10.74 -7.74
N GLY A 366 -11.30 -10.09 -8.91
CA GLY A 366 -11.48 -10.76 -10.19
C GLY A 366 -10.59 -10.16 -11.27
N SER A 367 -9.70 -10.98 -11.83
CA SER A 367 -9.10 -10.71 -13.13
C SER A 367 -10.22 -10.51 -14.14
N LEU A 368 -10.35 -9.29 -14.67
CA LEU A 368 -11.29 -8.98 -15.74
C LEU A 368 -10.77 -9.63 -17.04
N ALA A 369 -11.26 -10.84 -17.30
CA ALA A 369 -11.29 -11.37 -18.65
C ALA A 369 -12.10 -10.42 -19.54
N THR A 370 -11.40 -9.84 -20.51
CA THR A 370 -11.95 -9.04 -21.60
C THR A 370 -12.98 -9.88 -22.39
N GLY A 371 -14.24 -9.46 -22.32
CA GLY A 371 -15.33 -10.00 -23.14
C GLY A 371 -15.96 -8.89 -23.96
N LEU A 372 -15.38 -8.58 -25.12
CA LEU A 372 -16.07 -7.84 -26.18
C LEU A 372 -17.20 -8.73 -26.74
N PRO A 373 -18.45 -8.24 -26.88
CA PRO A 373 -19.44 -8.94 -27.68
C PRO A 373 -19.09 -8.75 -29.16
N GLY A 374 -18.59 -9.83 -29.78
CA GLY A 374 -18.39 -9.91 -31.22
C GLY A 374 -19.72 -9.75 -31.96
N GLY A 375 -19.83 -8.70 -32.76
CA GLY A 375 -20.88 -8.54 -33.76
C GLY A 375 -20.72 -9.59 -34.85
N GLY A 376 -21.63 -10.56 -34.87
CA GLY A 376 -21.76 -11.52 -35.96
C GLY A 376 -22.44 -10.87 -37.16
N VAL A 377 -21.77 -10.95 -38.29
CA VAL A 377 -22.30 -10.68 -39.62
C VAL A 377 -23.33 -11.76 -39.98
N SER A 378 -24.57 -11.35 -40.23
CA SER A 378 -25.46 -11.86 -41.30
C SER A 378 -26.65 -10.93 -41.44
#